data_AF-A0A6C0KI14-F1
#
_entry.id   AF-A0A6C0KI14-F1
#
_cell.length_a   1.000
_cell.length_b   1.000
_cell.length_c   1.000
_cell.angle_alpha   90.00
_cell.angle_beta   90.00
_cell.angle_gamma   90.00
#
_symmetry.space_group_name_H-M   'P 1'
#
loop_
_entity.id
_entity.type
_entity.pdbx_description
1 polymer ?
#
loop_
_entity_poly.entity_id
_entity_poly.type
_entity_poly.pdbx_seq_one_letter_code
_entity_poly.pdbx_strand_id
1 'polypeptide(L)' 'MYSFFTHPSKVCMTYFEHMKLSLYFMKILWFGSIKAFIHAFIPDVYITSTSDLSINLQKTLRSAGCHK' A
#
# COMPACT_ATOMS: atom_id res chain seq x y z
N MET A 1 0.88 -2.49 29.59
CA MET A 1 0.53 -3.38 28.46
C MET A 1 1.79 -3.58 27.62
N TYR A 2 2.49 -4.70 27.77
CA TYR A 2 3.67 -5.03 26.96
C TYR A 2 3.16 -5.50 25.60
N SER A 3 3.06 -4.58 24.62
CA SER A 3 2.73 -4.97 23.25
C SER A 3 3.97 -5.61 22.64
N PHE A 4 3.93 -6.91 22.33
CA PHE A 4 4.94 -7.56 21.47
C PHE A 4 5.11 -6.80 20.13
N PHE A 5 4.10 -6.06 19.70
CA PHE A 5 4.11 -5.23 18.51
C PHE A 5 4.47 -3.78 18.85
N THR A 6 5.75 -3.44 18.69
CA THR A 6 6.26 -2.08 18.85
C THR A 6 6.23 -1.27 17.55
N HIS A 7 5.94 -1.92 16.41
CA HIS A 7 5.95 -1.25 15.11
C HIS A 7 4.87 -0.16 14.98
N PRO A 8 3.59 -0.38 15.36
CA PRO A 8 2.57 0.66 15.21
C PRO A 8 2.90 1.94 16.00
N SER A 9 3.42 1.82 17.22
CA SER A 9 3.80 2.97 18.04
C SER A 9 5.00 3.74 17.48
N LYS A 10 5.97 3.05 16.84
CA LYS A 10 7.11 3.69 16.15
C LYS A 10 6.70 4.55 14.95
N VAL A 11 5.52 4.30 14.38
CA VAL A 11 4.99 5.06 13.25
C VAL A 11 3.78 5.91 13.63
N CYS A 12 3.61 6.22 14.93
CA CYS A 12 2.54 7.07 15.44
C CYS A 12 1.13 6.58 15.05
N MET A 13 0.90 5.26 15.08
CA MET A 13 -0.40 4.66 14.78
C MET A 13 -0.86 3.71 15.90
N THR A 14 -2.17 3.62 16.09
CA THR A 14 -2.77 2.48 16.81
C THR A 14 -2.68 1.21 15.97
N TYR A 15 -2.81 0.04 16.62
CA TYR A 15 -2.82 -1.25 15.92
C TYR A 15 -3.87 -1.30 14.79
N PHE A 16 -5.08 -0.79 15.04
CA PHE A 16 -6.15 -0.80 14.05
C PHE A 16 -5.90 0.16 12.88
N GLU A 17 -5.29 1.32 13.11
CA GLU A 17 -4.89 2.23 12.03
C GLU A 17 -3.82 1.59 11.15
N HIS A 18 -2.81 0.97 11.75
CA HIS A 18 -1.75 0.29 11.02
C HIS A 18 -2.28 -0.92 10.23
N MET A 19 -3.16 -1.71 10.85
CA MET A 19 -3.84 -2.84 10.21
C MET A 19 -4.67 -2.39 9.01
N LYS A 20 -5.50 -1.35 9.18
CA LYS A 20 -6.35 -0.81 8.10
C LYS A 20 -5.50 -0.30 6.94
N LEU A 21 -4.42 0.41 7.23
CA LEU A 21 -3.46 0.87 6.22
C LEU A 21 -2.83 -0.31 5.47
N SER A 22 -2.39 -1.33 6.21
CA SER A 22 -1.77 -2.53 5.62
C SER A 22 -2.75 -3.32 4.74
N LEU A 23 -4.01 -3.45 5.16
CA LEU A 23 -5.07 -4.06 4.36
C LEU A 23 -5.43 -3.25 3.11
N TYR A 24 -5.39 -1.90 3.20
CA TYR A 24 -5.53 -1.04 2.04
C TYR A 24 -4.38 -1.27 1.04
N PHE A 25 -3.13 -1.36 1.51
CA PHE A 25 -1.99 -1.68 0.67
C PHE A 25 -2.11 -3.06 0.02
N MET A 26 -2.50 -4.09 0.79
CA MET A 26 -2.78 -5.42 0.27
C MET A 26 -3.76 -5.35 -0.91
N LYS A 27 -4.89 -4.65 -0.74
CA LYS A 27 -5.91 -4.50 -1.79
C LYS A 27 -5.32 -3.88 -3.06
N ILE A 28 -4.66 -2.72 -2.95
CA ILE A 28 -4.17 -2.02 -4.15
C ILE A 28 -3.02 -2.78 -4.83
N LEU A 29 -2.14 -3.43 -4.07
CA LEU A 29 -1.05 -4.24 -4.60
C LEU A 29 -1.59 -5.51 -5.28
N TRP A 30 -2.63 -6.13 -4.72
CA TRP A 30 -3.30 -7.27 -5.34
C TRP A 30 -3.89 -6.91 -6.71
N PHE A 31 -4.66 -5.83 -6.80
CA PHE A 31 -5.18 -5.36 -8.09
C PHE A 31 -4.07 -4.90 -9.04
N GLY A 32 -3.01 -4.28 -8.51
CA GLY A 32 -1.81 -3.95 -9.25
C GLY A 32 -1.15 -5.16 -9.91
N SER A 33 -0.99 -6.23 -9.13
CA SER A 33 -0.44 -7.51 -9.61
C SER A 33 -1.29 -8.09 -10.74
N ILE A 34 -2.62 -8.11 -10.62
CA ILE A 34 -3.52 -8.57 -11.68
C ILE A 34 -3.36 -7.72 -12.95
N LYS A 35 -3.29 -6.39 -12.82
CA LYS A 35 -3.10 -5.50 -13.98
C LYS A 35 -1.75 -5.71 -14.66
N ALA A 36 -0.68 -5.81 -13.88
CA ALA A 36 0.66 -6.08 -14.39
C ALA A 36 0.75 -7.45 -15.08
N PHE A 37 0.07 -8.46 -14.51
CA PHE A 37 -0.07 -9.77 -15.12
C PHE A 37 -0.76 -9.68 -16.49
N ILE A 38 -1.90 -8.99 -16.60
CA ILE A 38 -2.59 -8.80 -17.88
C ILE A 38 -1.71 -8.03 -18.87
N HIS A 39 -1.08 -6.94 -18.43
CA HIS A 39 -0.17 -6.12 -19.25
C HIS A 39 1.02 -6.93 -19.81
N ALA A 40 1.51 -7.93 -19.06
CA ALA A 40 2.58 -8.80 -19.52
C ALA A 40 2.20 -9.68 -20.74
N PHE A 41 0.92 -9.99 -20.92
CA PHE A 41 0.41 -10.71 -22.11
C PHE A 41 -0.17 -9.77 -23.16
N ILE A 42 -0.76 -8.65 -22.75
CA ILE A 42 -1.40 -7.66 -23.61
C ILE A 42 -0.85 -6.27 -23.26
N PRO A 43 0.27 -5.85 -23.88
CA PRO A 43 0.99 -4.65 -23.48
C PRO A 43 0.20 -3.35 -23.68
N ASP A 44 -0.77 -3.33 -24.60
CA ASP A 44 -1.60 -2.13 -24.83
C ASP A 44 -2.66 -1.89 -23.74
N VAL A 45 -2.87 -2.85 -22.83
CA VAL A 45 -3.82 -2.72 -21.72
C VAL A 45 -3.05 -2.39 -20.43
N TYR A 46 -3.59 -1.50 -19.61
CA TYR A 46 -3.00 -1.09 -18.32
C TYR A 46 -1.58 -0.50 -18.40
N ILE A 47 -1.24 0.18 -19.50
CA ILE A 47 0.08 0.76 -19.81
C ILE A 47 0.70 1.54 -18.65
N THR A 48 -0.08 2.42 -18.01
CA THR A 48 0.42 3.27 -16.90
C THR A 48 0.19 2.67 -15.52
N SER A 49 -0.48 1.51 -15.43
CA SER A 49 -1.03 1.01 -14.16
C SER A 49 0.01 0.79 -13.07
N THR A 50 1.20 0.31 -13.41
CA THR A 50 2.31 0.09 -12.47
C THR A 50 2.88 1.42 -11.95
N SER A 51 3.05 2.41 -12.84
CA SER A 51 3.53 3.74 -12.48
C SER A 51 2.53 4.46 -11.59
N ASP A 52 1.24 4.44 -11.96
CA ASP A 52 0.16 5.05 -11.21
C ASP A 52 0.02 4.42 -9.81
N LEU A 53 0.11 3.09 -9.73
CA LEU A 53 0.12 2.37 -8.46
C LEU A 53 1.31 2.78 -7.58
N SER A 54 2.51 2.91 -8.16
CA SER A 54 3.72 3.29 -7.44
C SER A 54 3.63 4.71 -6.88
N ILE A 55 3.12 5.65 -7.68
CA ILE A 55 2.86 7.04 -7.26
C ILE A 55 1.86 7.05 -6.10
N ASN A 56 0.75 6.32 -6.23
CA ASN A 56 -0.27 6.25 -5.18
C ASN A 56 0.27 5.60 -3.89
N LEU A 57 1.07 4.54 -4.02
CA LEU A 57 1.72 3.87 -2.89
C LEU A 57 2.64 4.83 -2.14
N GLN A 58 3.53 5.53 -2.85
CA GLN A 58 4.43 6.52 -2.25
C GLN A 58 3.67 7.67 -1.60
N LYS A 59 2.62 8.19 -2.26
CA LYS A 59 1.78 9.26 -1.71
C LYS A 59 1.12 8.83 -0.42
N THR A 60 0.52 7.64 -0.40
CA THR A 60 -0.17 7.09 0.78
C THR A 60 0.80 6.81 1.93
N LEU A 61 2.00 6.28 1.63
CA LEU A 61 3.04 6.07 2.63
C LEU A 61 3.51 7.38 3.26
N ARG A 62 3.70 8.43 2.45
CA ARG A 62 4.12 9.75 2.92
C ARG A 62 3.06 10.48 3.74
N SER A 63 1.78 10.22 3.49
CA SER A 63 0.66 10.82 4.24
C SER A 63 0.21 9.99 5.44
N ALA A 64 0.89 8.89 5.75
CA ALA A 64 0.52 7.98 6.84
C ALA A 64 1.48 8.08 8.02
N GLY A 65 1.00 7.66 9.19
CA GLY A 65 1.81 7.54 10.39
C GLY A 65 2.14 8.90 11.01
N CYS A 66 3.40 9.09 11.42
CA CYS A 66 3.88 10.32 12.05
C CYS A 66 3.87 11.55 11.14
N HIS A 67 3.56 11.36 9.85
CA HIS A 67 3.47 12.42 8.85
C HIS A 67 2.01 12.87 8.58
N LYS A 68 1.07 12.42 9.42
CA LYS A 68 -0.31 12.94 9.45
C LYS A 68 -0.37 14.38 9.93
#